data_AF-A0A926HCH8-F1
#
_entry.id   AF-A0A926HCH8-F1
#
_cell.length_a   1.000
_cell.length_b   1.000
_cell.length_c   1.000
_cell.angle_alpha   90.00
_cell.angle_beta   90.00
_cell.angle_gamma   90.00
#
_symmetry.space_group_name_H-M   'P 1'
#
loop_
_entity.id
_entity.type
_entity.pdbx_description
1 polymer ?
#
loop_
_entity_poly.entity_id
_entity_poly.type
_entity_poly.pdbx_seq_one_letter_code
_entity_poly.pdbx_strand_id
1 'polypeptide(L)'
;MVIEIEQAEQTWRLLWSHIACQIISRLPAHEPCEIVFAGYGWGLRNRHTQRALLIHPTAEGREIGDLSLTVRGEGGQVIPRYGGDLLRYEDQVTDIVETVVRSYLLDQPCAR
;
A
#
# COMPACT_ATOMS: atom_id res chain seq x y z
N MET A 1 23.41 9.65 -18.46
CA MET A 1 23.16 8.22 -18.17
C MET A 1 22.87 7.93 -16.72
N VAL A 2 23.78 8.12 -15.74
CA VAL A 2 23.48 7.82 -14.31
C VAL A 2 22.35 8.72 -13.77
N ILE A 3 22.42 10.03 -14.03
CA ILE A 3 21.41 11.01 -13.60
C ILE A 3 20.03 10.73 -14.23
N GLU A 4 19.99 10.26 -15.48
CA GLU A 4 18.73 9.99 -16.20
C GLU A 4 18.01 8.75 -15.65
N ILE A 5 18.78 7.73 -15.23
CA ILE A 5 18.24 6.52 -14.61
C ILE A 5 17.66 6.86 -13.23
N GLU A 6 18.39 7.63 -12.41
CA GLU A 6 17.90 8.08 -11.11
C GLU A 6 16.64 8.94 -11.20
N GLN A 7 16.56 9.83 -12.20
CA GLN A 7 15.37 10.65 -12.45
C GLN A 7 14.17 9.81 -12.87
N ALA A 8 14.36 8.84 -13.77
CA ALA A 8 13.31 7.92 -14.19
C ALA A 8 12.80 7.09 -13.00
N GLU A 9 13.69 6.55 -12.16
CA GLU A 9 13.30 5.81 -10.96
C GLU A 9 12.49 6.66 -9.98
N GLN A 10 12.89 7.92 -9.75
CA GLN A 10 12.14 8.85 -8.90
C GLN A 10 10.75 9.15 -9.45
N THR A 11 10.65 9.47 -10.75
CA THR A 11 9.35 9.72 -11.38
C THR A 11 8.42 8.52 -11.25
N TRP A 12 8.94 7.30 -11.39
CA TRP A 12 8.13 6.08 -11.27
C TRP A 12 7.68 5.84 -9.83
N ARG A 13 8.57 6.04 -8.85
CA ARG A 13 8.20 5.95 -7.42
C ARG A 13 7.10 6.96 -7.07
N LEU A 14 7.15 8.16 -7.63
CA LEU A 14 6.09 9.16 -7.44
C LEU A 14 4.77 8.74 -8.08
N LEU A 15 4.80 8.22 -9.31
CA LEU A 15 3.59 7.74 -9.98
C LEU A 15 2.92 6.62 -9.18
N TRP A 16 3.68 5.62 -8.73
CA TRP A 16 3.15 4.52 -7.95
C TRP A 16 2.76 4.91 -6.52
N SER A 17 3.43 5.90 -5.92
CA SER A 17 2.97 6.53 -4.67
C SER A 17 1.62 7.21 -4.85
N HIS A 18 1.38 7.86 -5.99
CA HIS A 18 0.09 8.45 -6.31
C HIS A 18 -1.00 7.39 -6.43
N ILE A 19 -0.74 6.27 -7.12
CA ILE A 19 -1.68 5.15 -7.20
C ILE A 19 -1.98 4.57 -5.81
N ALA A 20 -0.95 4.38 -4.98
CA ALA A 20 -1.11 3.96 -3.59
C ALA A 20 -2.01 4.92 -2.79
N CYS A 21 -1.83 6.24 -2.94
CA CYS A 21 -2.69 7.24 -2.33
C CYS A 21 -4.14 7.12 -2.78
N GLN A 22 -4.38 6.92 -4.08
CA GLN A 22 -5.72 6.76 -4.64
C GLN A 22 -6.41 5.52 -4.08
N ILE A 23 -5.72 4.39 -4.02
CA ILE A 23 -6.25 3.14 -3.45
C ILE A 23 -6.67 3.34 -2.00
N ILE A 24 -5.78 3.87 -1.15
CA ILE A 24 -6.10 4.13 0.27
C ILE A 24 -7.27 5.10 0.43
N SER A 25 -7.34 6.12 -0.42
CA SER A 25 -8.39 7.14 -0.37
C SER A 25 -9.75 6.63 -0.86
N ARG A 26 -9.80 5.53 -1.64
CA ARG A 26 -11.04 4.88 -2.09
C ARG A 26 -11.61 3.92 -1.05
N LEU A 27 -10.81 3.48 -0.07
CA LEU A 27 -11.28 2.60 0.99
C LEU A 27 -12.34 3.29 1.85
N PRO A 28 -13.30 2.54 2.41
CA PRO A 28 -14.26 3.10 3.34
C PRO A 28 -13.55 3.76 4.52
N ALA A 29 -14.10 4.91 4.97
CA ALA A 29 -13.66 5.51 6.21
C ALA A 29 -14.02 4.57 7.37
N HIS A 30 -13.03 3.87 7.90
CA HIS A 30 -13.20 3.02 9.07
C HIS A 30 -12.81 3.80 10.31
N GLU A 31 -13.74 4.18 11.18
CA GLU A 31 -13.37 4.54 12.55
C GLU A 31 -12.94 3.24 13.28
N PRO A 32 -11.77 3.20 13.94
CA PRO A 32 -10.92 4.30 14.43
C PRO A 32 -9.68 4.63 13.58
N CYS A 33 -9.60 4.19 12.33
CA CYS A 33 -8.43 4.35 11.47
C CYS A 33 -8.21 5.80 11.00
N GLU A 34 -6.96 6.11 10.69
CA GLU A 34 -6.54 7.35 10.01
C GLU A 34 -5.61 7.01 8.84
N ILE A 35 -5.57 7.88 7.84
CA ILE A 35 -4.63 7.76 6.71
C ILE A 35 -3.24 8.21 7.17
N VAL A 36 -2.22 7.43 6.84
CA VAL A 36 -0.82 7.71 7.15
C VAL A 36 0.04 7.68 5.88
N PHE A 37 1.10 8.47 5.90
CA PHE A 37 2.09 8.56 4.82
C PHE A 37 3.50 8.31 5.40
N ALA A 38 4.29 7.49 4.71
CA ALA A 38 5.67 7.20 5.08
C ALA A 38 6.54 6.93 3.84
N GLY A 39 7.53 7.80 3.57
CA GLY A 39 8.42 7.66 2.42
C GLY A 39 7.67 7.83 1.09
N TYR A 40 7.52 6.77 0.31
CA TYR A 40 6.67 6.73 -0.90
C TYR A 40 5.37 5.95 -0.69
N GLY A 41 5.06 5.59 0.56
CA GLY A 41 3.91 4.75 0.90
C GLY A 41 2.75 5.50 1.52
N TRP A 42 1.56 4.93 1.33
CA TRP A 42 0.28 5.39 1.86
C TRP A 42 -0.42 4.23 2.56
N GLY A 43 -1.13 4.50 3.64
CA GLY A 43 -1.68 3.42 4.45
C GLY A 43 -2.74 3.86 5.44
N LEU A 44 -3.14 2.91 6.27
CA LEU A 44 -4.08 3.13 7.36
C LEU A 44 -3.44 2.72 8.69
N ARG A 45 -3.68 3.52 9.73
CA ARG A 45 -3.29 3.21 11.10
C ARG A 45 -4.53 3.22 12.00
N ASN A 46 -4.72 2.18 12.79
CA ASN A 46 -5.71 2.18 13.86
C ASN A 46 -5.18 3.02 15.05
N ARG A 47 -5.89 4.09 15.41
CA ARG A 47 -5.47 5.03 16.46
C ARG A 47 -5.36 4.41 17.85
N HIS A 48 -6.17 3.38 18.14
CA HIS A 48 -6.21 2.74 19.46
C HIS A 48 -5.17 1.64 19.61
N THR A 49 -4.97 0.81 18.59
CA THR A 49 -4.07 -0.36 18.68
C THR A 49 -2.66 -0.08 18.14
N GLN A 50 -2.45 1.07 17.49
CA GLN A 50 -1.19 1.40 16.80
C GLN A 50 -0.79 0.39 15.70
N ARG A 51 -1.70 -0.51 15.31
CA ARG A 51 -1.60 -1.36 14.14
C ARG A 51 -1.66 -0.49 12.90
N ALA A 52 -0.80 -0.76 11.93
CA ALA A 52 -0.75 -0.01 10.69
C ALA A 52 -0.40 -0.93 9.53
N LEU A 53 -0.93 -0.60 8.36
CA LEU A 53 -0.50 -1.14 7.09
C LEU A 53 -0.15 0.00 6.15
N LEU A 54 0.71 -0.27 5.19
CA LEU A 54 1.20 0.68 4.21
C LEU A 54 1.30 -0.02 2.85
N ILE A 55 0.73 0.56 1.81
CA ILE A 55 1.06 0.22 0.44
C ILE A 55 2.07 1.21 -0.12
N HIS A 56 3.07 0.73 -0.84
CA HIS A 56 4.14 1.56 -1.38
C HIS A 56 4.71 0.95 -2.65
N PRO A 57 5.41 1.74 -3.49
CA PRO A 57 6.18 1.19 -4.59
C PRO A 57 7.17 0.13 -4.08
N THR A 58 7.27 -0.98 -4.80
CA THR A 58 8.26 -2.01 -4.51
C THR A 58 9.66 -1.47 -4.85
N ALA A 59 10.62 -1.62 -3.93
CA ALA A 59 12.01 -1.24 -4.15
C ALA A 59 12.83 -2.44 -4.67
N GLU A 60 13.78 -2.13 -5.56
CA GLU A 60 14.92 -2.95 -6.03
C GLU A 60 14.65 -4.38 -6.57
N GLY A 61 15.20 -4.68 -7.76
CA GLY A 61 15.33 -6.04 -8.29
C GLY A 61 14.04 -6.72 -8.78
N ARG A 62 12.90 -6.02 -8.79
CA ARG A 62 11.61 -6.52 -9.27
C ARG A 62 11.04 -5.65 -10.39
N GLU A 63 10.02 -6.16 -11.08
CA GLU A 63 9.41 -5.45 -12.20
C GLU A 63 8.91 -4.06 -11.77
N ILE A 64 9.27 -3.08 -12.59
CA ILE A 64 8.85 -1.70 -12.39
C ILE A 64 7.33 -1.65 -12.43
N GLY A 65 6.73 -1.21 -11.33
CA GLY A 65 5.30 -0.96 -11.22
C GLY A 65 4.49 -1.95 -10.40
N ASP A 66 5.15 -2.80 -9.62
CA ASP A 66 4.51 -3.51 -8.53
C ASP A 66 4.42 -2.65 -7.26
N LEU A 67 3.28 -2.73 -6.59
CA LEU A 67 3.07 -2.26 -5.23
C LEU A 67 3.40 -3.36 -4.22
N SER A 68 3.89 -2.96 -3.07
CA SER A 68 4.09 -3.80 -1.90
C SER A 68 3.14 -3.38 -0.80
N LEU A 69 2.54 -4.34 -0.11
CA LEU A 69 1.77 -4.15 1.11
C LEU A 69 2.63 -4.56 2.31
N THR A 70 2.86 -3.63 3.22
CA THR A 70 3.61 -3.84 4.46
C THR A 70 2.70 -3.69 5.66
N VAL A 71 2.66 -4.71 6.50
CA VAL A 71 1.94 -4.71 7.77
C VAL A 71 2.95 -4.55 8.90
N ARG A 72 2.68 -3.59 9.80
CA ARG A 72 3.59 -3.26 10.89
C ARG A 72 3.76 -4.47 11.82
N GLY A 73 4.99 -4.98 11.90
CA GLY A 73 5.34 -6.13 12.74
C GLY A 73 5.19 -7.49 12.07
N GLU A 74 4.61 -7.57 10.86
CA GLU A 74 4.45 -8.82 10.11
C GLU A 74 5.31 -8.87 8.84
N GLY A 75 5.73 -7.71 8.33
CA GLY A 75 6.60 -7.61 7.16
C GLY A 75 5.85 -7.14 5.91
N GLY A 76 6.50 -7.29 4.76
CA GLY A 76 6.00 -6.81 3.47
C GLY A 76 5.83 -7.91 2.44
N GLN A 77 4.78 -7.80 1.63
CA GLN A 77 4.49 -8.68 0.52
C GLN A 77 4.29 -7.86 -0.76
N VAL A 78 4.92 -8.31 -1.85
CA VAL A 78 4.72 -7.72 -3.18
C VAL A 78 3.39 -8.20 -3.76
N ILE A 79 2.64 -7.28 -4.34
CA ILE A 79 1.41 -7.54 -5.10
C ILE A 79 1.76 -7.41 -6.59
N PRO A 80 2.09 -8.50 -7.29
CA PRO A 80 2.51 -8.45 -8.69
C PRO A 80 1.38 -8.04 -9.64
N ARG A 81 1.69 -7.23 -10.65
CA ARG A 81 0.72 -6.76 -11.66
C ARG A 81 0.35 -7.82 -12.71
N TYR A 82 1.18 -8.85 -12.89
CA TYR A 82 0.98 -9.95 -13.86
C TYR A 82 0.59 -9.50 -15.29
N GLY A 83 1.11 -8.36 -15.76
CA GLY A 83 0.84 -7.87 -17.12
C GLY A 83 -0.60 -7.41 -17.39
N GLY A 84 -1.44 -7.26 -16.36
CA GLY A 84 -2.79 -6.73 -16.48
C GLY A 84 -2.84 -5.22 -16.82
N ASP A 85 -4.00 -4.75 -17.29
CA ASP A 85 -4.25 -3.32 -17.39
C ASP A 85 -4.24 -2.67 -15.98
N LEU A 86 -3.98 -1.36 -15.94
CA LEU A 86 -3.78 -0.64 -14.68
C LEU A 86 -5.05 -0.63 -13.81
N LEU A 87 -6.24 -0.56 -14.42
CA LEU A 87 -7.50 -0.48 -13.67
C LEU A 87 -7.77 -1.79 -12.94
N ARG A 88 -7.62 -2.93 -13.63
CA ARG A 88 -7.73 -4.25 -13.00
C ARG A 88 -6.72 -4.45 -11.89
N TYR A 89 -5.51 -3.91 -12.06
CA TYR A 89 -4.49 -3.97 -11.03
C TYR A 89 -4.85 -3.12 -9.81
N GLU A 90 -5.35 -1.90 -10.00
CA GLU A 90 -5.85 -1.05 -8.91
C GLU A 90 -6.99 -1.71 -8.13
N ASP A 91 -7.96 -2.32 -8.83
CA ASP A 91 -9.07 -3.03 -8.20
C ASP A 91 -8.56 -4.22 -7.38
N GLN A 92 -7.65 -5.03 -7.93
CA GLN A 92 -7.04 -6.16 -7.21
C GLN A 92 -6.30 -5.70 -5.96
N VAL A 93 -5.49 -4.64 -6.04
CA VAL A 93 -4.77 -4.13 -4.88
C VAL A 93 -5.75 -3.57 -3.85
N THR A 94 -6.82 -2.90 -4.29
CA THR A 94 -7.88 -2.39 -3.40
C THR A 94 -8.53 -3.53 -2.61
N ASP A 95 -8.93 -4.62 -3.28
CA ASP A 95 -9.55 -5.79 -2.64
C ASP A 95 -8.63 -6.45 -1.61
N ILE A 96 -7.33 -6.59 -1.95
CA ILE A 96 -6.32 -7.14 -1.05
C ILE A 96 -6.16 -6.24 0.18
N VAL A 97 -6.01 -4.93 -0.03
CA VAL A 97 -5.84 -3.98 1.07
C VAL A 97 -7.07 -3.95 1.96
N GLU A 98 -8.28 -3.90 1.40
CA GLU A 98 -9.52 -3.93 2.18
C GLU A 98 -9.63 -5.20 3.02
N THR A 99 -9.28 -6.35 2.46
CA THR A 99 -9.25 -7.63 3.17
C THR A 99 -8.33 -7.56 4.39
N VAL A 100 -7.10 -7.04 4.21
CA VAL A 100 -6.14 -6.89 5.30
C VAL A 100 -6.57 -5.84 6.31
N VAL A 101 -7.19 -4.73 5.89
CA VAL A 101 -7.79 -3.75 6.81
C VAL A 101 -8.79 -4.44 7.74
N ARG A 102 -9.72 -5.23 7.18
CA ARG A 102 -10.74 -5.94 7.95
C ARG A 102 -10.14 -6.94 8.92
N SER A 103 -9.22 -7.79 8.47
CA SER A 103 -8.66 -8.88 9.29
C SER A 103 -7.58 -8.44 10.29
N TYR A 104 -6.85 -7.36 10.01
CA TYR A 104 -5.71 -6.93 10.83
C TYR A 104 -5.99 -5.64 11.61
N LEU A 105 -6.59 -4.62 10.98
CA LEU A 105 -6.85 -3.34 11.64
C LEU A 105 -8.16 -3.33 12.44
N LEU A 106 -9.19 -4.04 11.98
CA LEU A 106 -10.54 -3.98 12.54
C LEU A 106 -10.93 -5.21 13.37
N ASP A 107 -10.39 -6.39 13.08
CA ASP A 107 -10.60 -7.57 13.90
C ASP A 107 -9.95 -7.39 15.28
N GLN A 108 -10.79 -7.04 16.25
CA GLN A 108 -10.44 -7.09 17.67
C GLN A 108 -10.56 -8.54 18.14
N PRO A 109 -9.54 -9.14 18.79
CA PRO A 109 -9.84 -10.23 19.70
C PRO A 109 -10.77 -9.65 20.77
N CYS A 110 -11.97 -10.23 20.92
CA CYS A 110 -12.85 -9.91 22.05
C CYS A 110 -12.00 -9.97 23.33
N ALA A 111 -11.72 -8.82 23.93
CA ALA A 111 -11.22 -8.76 25.29
C ALA A 111 -12.34 -9.35 26.17
N ARG A 112 -12.14 -10.59 26.61
CA ARG A 112 -12.91 -11.21 27.69
C ARG A 112 -12.40 -10.70 29.03
#